data_AF-A0A257M4U4-F1
#
_entry.id   AF-A0A257M4U4-F1
#
_cell.length_a   1.000
_cell.length_b   1.000
_cell.length_c   1.000
_cell.angle_alpha   90.00
_cell.angle_beta   90.00
_cell.angle_gamma   90.00
#
_symmetry.space_group_name_H-M   'P 1'
#
loop_
_entity.id
_entity.type
_entity.pdbx_description
1 polymer ?
#
loop_
_entity_poly.entity_id
_entity_poly.type
_entity_poly.pdbx_seq_one_letter_code
_entity_poly.pdbx_strand_id
1 'polypeptide(L)'
;MILANVIFGSLRGKPREELEDAVETYLSSLFKGGQICGQRFLTLTKGKVNAHVLLAAPEAMGLKFHSAWGRKNLAEVVALFGREPVWKILDDDVGKTSSKWRGAPFLYLFTNAFDWYSPVCRSDVKRSVPVPLFTLPVSDQTKEDLYSWQESYREHDNIWLESRALEIPAYRQLADPNSRLSEDGRDLCREVEAGTGIPTFYYLMRYWGRSKGEEERVCPGCGGAWRTTASEDEKCFREFHIRCDSCRLVSHLGVSTDGRHARIGEFLTRQSG
;
A
#
# COMPACT_ATOMS: atom_id res chain seq x y z
N MET A 1 10.56 -7.87 2.09
CA MET A 1 10.88 -6.80 3.05
C MET A 1 12.22 -7.15 3.64
N ILE A 2 13.03 -6.17 4.04
CA ILE A 2 14.40 -6.44 4.49
C ILE A 2 14.55 -5.95 5.92
N LEU A 3 14.84 -6.85 6.86
CA LEU A 3 15.07 -6.45 8.24
C LEU A 3 16.36 -5.63 8.34
N ALA A 4 16.27 -4.45 8.93
CA ALA A 4 17.40 -3.58 9.17
C ALA A 4 17.37 -3.00 10.59
N ASN A 5 18.56 -2.72 11.12
CA ASN A 5 18.75 -1.97 12.35
C ASN A 5 19.31 -0.58 12.02
N VAL A 6 18.68 0.46 12.57
CA VAL A 6 19.09 1.86 12.44
C VAL A 6 19.64 2.31 13.77
N ILE A 7 20.92 2.66 13.82
CA ILE A 7 21.64 3.01 15.05
C ILE A 7 21.82 4.53 15.11
N PHE A 8 21.12 5.19 16.02
CA PHE A 8 21.10 6.66 16.11
C PHE A 8 22.28 7.21 16.92
N GLY A 9 22.47 6.70 18.15
CA GLY A 9 23.54 7.19 19.02
C GLY A 9 23.23 6.97 20.49
N SER A 10 24.10 7.47 21.37
CA SER A 10 23.93 7.33 22.82
C SER A 10 22.99 8.38 23.40
N LEU A 11 22.28 8.02 24.46
CA LEU A 11 21.47 8.95 25.27
C LEU A 11 22.39 9.82 26.13
N ARG A 12 22.99 10.88 25.56
CA ARG A 12 23.86 11.81 26.30
C ARG A 12 23.49 13.25 26.03
N GLY A 13 23.59 14.09 27.07
CA GLY A 13 23.45 15.54 26.97
C GLY A 13 22.02 16.07 26.80
N LYS A 14 21.04 15.20 26.59
CA LYS A 14 19.63 15.54 26.36
C LYS A 14 18.68 14.58 27.11
N PRO A 15 17.46 15.02 27.47
CA PRO A 15 16.41 14.15 27.98
C PRO A 15 16.14 12.99 27.01
N ARG A 16 15.87 11.81 27.58
CA ARG A 16 15.61 10.60 26.80
C ARG A 16 14.40 10.76 25.87
N GLU A 17 13.31 11.32 26.38
CA GLU A 17 12.06 11.54 25.64
C GLU A 17 12.29 12.42 24.40
N GLU A 18 13.01 13.54 24.53
CA GLU A 18 13.38 14.41 23.40
C GLU A 18 14.13 13.64 22.29
N LEU A 19 15.03 12.74 22.68
CA LEU A 19 15.79 11.92 21.73
C LEU A 19 14.94 10.83 21.08
N GLU A 20 14.07 10.16 21.85
CA GLU A 20 13.16 9.13 21.34
C GLU A 20 12.11 9.74 20.40
N ASP A 21 11.54 10.90 20.73
CA ASP A 21 10.58 11.62 19.90
C ASP A 21 11.17 12.06 18.55
N ALA A 22 12.41 12.54 18.55
CA ALA A 22 13.11 12.90 17.31
C ALA A 22 13.34 11.67 16.41
N VAL A 23 13.71 10.53 17.01
CA VAL A 23 13.85 9.26 16.30
C VAL A 23 12.51 8.81 15.71
N GLU A 24 11.45 8.79 16.52
CA GLU A 24 10.11 8.39 16.11
C GLU A 24 9.56 9.29 14.98
N THR A 25 9.78 10.60 15.09
CA THR A 25 9.40 11.58 14.06
C THR A 25 10.13 11.34 12.73
N TYR A 26 11.43 11.05 12.78
CA TYR A 26 12.20 10.70 11.60
C TYR A 26 11.71 9.37 10.99
N LEU A 27 11.53 8.32 11.80
CA LEU A 27 11.02 7.04 11.31
C LEU A 27 9.63 7.17 10.70
N SER A 28 8.73 7.94 11.31
CA SER A 28 7.41 8.25 10.74
C SER A 28 7.51 8.89 9.35
N SER A 29 8.51 9.75 9.14
CA SER A 29 8.76 10.37 7.83
C SER A 29 9.23 9.36 6.79
N LEU A 30 9.99 8.34 7.19
CA LEU A 30 10.42 7.26 6.31
C LEU A 30 9.27 6.30 5.96
N PHE A 31 8.33 6.06 6.88
CA PHE A 31 7.08 5.32 6.60
C PHE A 31 6.25 6.04 5.55
N LYS A 32 5.98 7.32 5.79
CA LYS A 32 5.21 8.18 4.88
C LYS A 32 5.88 8.36 3.51
N GLY A 33 7.22 8.40 3.49
CA GLY A 33 8.01 8.39 2.25
C GLY A 33 8.07 7.02 1.56
N GLY A 34 7.62 5.96 2.23
CA GLY A 34 7.60 4.59 1.72
C GLY A 34 8.94 3.88 1.68
N GLN A 35 9.94 4.39 2.41
CA GLN A 35 11.28 3.80 2.51
C GLN A 35 11.29 2.60 3.47
N ILE A 36 10.48 2.68 4.53
CA ILE A 36 10.25 1.60 5.49
C ILE A 36 8.77 1.26 5.57
N CYS A 37 8.46 0.05 6.01
CA CYS A 37 7.10 -0.47 6.05
C CYS A 37 6.86 -1.39 7.25
N GLY A 38 5.61 -1.77 7.48
CA GLY A 38 5.21 -2.63 8.60
C GLY A 38 5.46 -2.02 9.97
N GLN A 39 6.04 -2.80 10.88
CA GLN A 39 6.29 -2.36 12.25
C GLN A 39 7.74 -1.89 12.47
N ARG A 40 7.91 -1.05 13.49
CA ARG A 40 9.21 -0.65 14.01
C ARG A 40 9.30 -0.95 15.50
N PHE A 41 10.51 -1.27 15.96
CA PHE A 41 10.79 -1.50 17.38
C PHE A 41 11.97 -0.66 17.82
N LEU A 42 11.70 0.33 18.67
CA LEU A 42 12.73 1.14 19.31
C LEU A 42 13.40 0.34 20.43
N THR A 43 14.74 0.29 20.45
CA THR A 43 15.51 -0.47 21.44
C THR A 43 16.73 0.28 21.94
N LEU A 44 17.09 0.04 23.21
CA LEU A 44 18.35 0.50 23.78
C LEU A 44 19.34 -0.67 23.83
N THR A 45 20.37 -0.63 23.00
CA THR A 45 21.40 -1.67 22.93
C THR A 45 22.76 -1.05 23.24
N LYS A 46 23.44 -1.55 24.28
CA LYS A 46 24.76 -1.04 24.72
C LYS A 46 24.76 0.49 24.93
N GLY A 47 23.68 1.02 25.50
CA GLY A 47 23.52 2.46 25.77
C GLY A 47 23.31 3.34 24.53
N LYS A 48 22.96 2.74 23.38
CA LYS A 48 22.60 3.46 22.15
C LYS A 48 21.14 3.21 21.79
N VAL A 49 20.46 4.24 21.33
CA VAL A 49 19.12 4.16 20.74
C VAL A 49 19.23 3.58 19.34
N ASN A 50 18.41 2.58 19.04
CA ASN A 50 18.34 1.93 17.75
C ASN A 50 16.89 1.62 17.41
N ALA A 51 16.58 1.43 16.13
CA ALA A 51 15.29 0.95 15.69
C ALA A 51 15.45 -0.25 14.76
N HIS A 52 14.71 -1.33 15.03
CA HIS A 52 14.54 -2.42 14.07
C HIS A 52 13.36 -2.07 13.16
N VAL A 53 13.60 -2.06 11.86
CA VAL A 53 12.63 -1.65 10.84
C VAL A 53 12.67 -2.63 9.67
N LEU A 54 11.61 -2.63 8.88
CA LEU A 54 11.57 -3.33 7.59
C LEU A 54 11.78 -2.30 6.47
N LEU A 55 12.86 -2.45 5.71
CA LEU A 55 13.09 -1.67 4.49
C LEU A 55 12.22 -2.20 3.35
N ALA A 56 11.67 -1.26 2.57
CA ALA A 56 10.94 -1.59 1.35
C ALA A 56 11.87 -2.11 0.23
N ALA A 57 13.15 -1.71 0.25
CA ALA A 57 14.19 -2.16 -0.67
C ALA A 57 15.60 -1.86 -0.11
N PRO A 58 16.68 -2.50 -0.62
CA PRO A 58 18.04 -2.29 -0.13
C PRO A 58 18.51 -0.83 -0.27
N GLU A 59 18.13 -0.17 -1.35
CA GLU A 59 18.53 1.21 -1.64
C GLU A 59 17.67 2.27 -0.91
N ALA A 60 16.61 1.86 -0.19
CA ALA A 60 15.66 2.76 0.45
C ALA A 60 16.29 3.73 1.47
N MET A 61 17.46 3.39 2.00
CA MET A 61 18.21 4.20 2.98
C MET A 61 18.86 5.45 2.36
N GLY A 62 18.93 5.53 1.02
CA GLY A 62 19.61 6.63 0.33
C GLY A 62 18.93 7.99 0.53
N LEU A 63 19.71 9.03 0.82
CA LEU A 63 19.23 10.41 1.03
C LEU A 63 18.42 10.97 -0.14
N LYS A 64 18.72 10.53 -1.37
CA LYS A 64 18.00 10.91 -2.60
C LYS A 64 16.51 10.53 -2.58
N PHE A 65 16.13 9.54 -1.76
CA PHE A 65 14.75 9.06 -1.63
C PHE A 65 13.98 9.69 -0.47
N HIS A 66 14.65 10.49 0.37
CA HIS A 66 13.96 11.17 1.44
C HIS A 66 13.00 12.22 0.89
N SER A 67 11.84 12.35 1.52
CA SER A 67 10.97 13.50 1.35
C SER A 67 11.62 14.77 1.90
N ALA A 68 11.03 15.93 1.61
CA ALA A 68 11.44 17.18 2.24
C ALA A 68 11.38 17.08 3.78
N TRP A 69 10.33 16.46 4.33
CA TRP A 69 10.18 16.19 5.76
C TRP A 69 11.22 15.21 6.29
N GLY A 70 11.49 14.13 5.55
CA GLY A 70 12.53 13.16 5.92
C GLY A 70 13.91 13.80 6.04
N ARG A 71 14.27 14.69 5.11
CA ARG A 71 15.54 15.45 5.17
C ARG A 71 15.58 16.38 6.39
N LYS A 72 14.49 17.10 6.66
CA LYS A 72 14.38 17.98 7.84
C LYS A 72 14.54 17.19 9.13
N ASN A 73 13.82 16.08 9.27
CA ASN A 73 13.81 15.28 10.49
C ASN A 73 15.12 14.50 10.68
N LEU A 74 15.78 14.11 9.59
CA LEU A 74 17.15 13.59 9.65
C LEU A 74 18.14 14.64 10.19
N ALA A 75 18.03 15.90 9.73
CA ALA A 75 18.89 16.97 10.23
C ALA A 75 18.71 17.21 11.74
N GLU A 76 17.48 17.14 12.24
CA GLU A 76 17.19 17.23 13.68
C GLU A 76 17.84 16.08 14.45
N VAL A 77 17.69 14.84 13.96
CA VAL A 77 18.37 13.66 14.53
C VAL A 77 19.90 13.87 14.55
N VAL A 78 20.48 14.37 13.46
CA VAL A 78 21.93 14.65 13.39
C VAL A 78 22.33 15.71 14.41
N ALA A 79 21.53 16.77 14.60
CA ALA A 79 21.81 17.82 15.58
C ALA A 79 21.79 17.29 17.02
N LEU A 80 20.83 16.39 17.34
CA LEU A 80 20.67 15.82 18.67
C LEU A 80 21.70 14.74 19.01
N PHE A 81 22.02 13.86 18.05
CA PHE A 81 22.95 12.74 18.28
C PHE A 81 24.40 13.06 17.85
N GLY A 82 24.62 14.19 17.17
CA GLY A 82 25.94 14.62 16.67
C GLY A 82 26.49 13.80 15.51
N ARG A 83 25.63 12.99 14.86
CA ARG A 83 26.01 12.07 13.78
C ARG A 83 24.81 11.62 12.96
N GLU A 84 25.07 11.18 11.74
CA GLU A 84 24.06 10.43 10.98
C GLU A 84 23.79 9.04 11.58
N PRO A 85 22.55 8.55 11.49
CA PRO A 85 22.21 7.18 11.88
C PRO A 85 22.95 6.18 10.99
N VAL A 86 23.45 5.11 11.61
CA VAL A 86 24.10 4.01 10.89
C VAL A 86 23.10 2.92 10.59
N TRP A 87 22.97 2.58 9.33
CA TRP A 87 22.11 1.50 8.89
C TRP A 87 22.87 0.17 8.80
N LYS A 88 22.24 -0.90 9.27
CA LYS A 88 22.74 -2.26 9.15
C LYS A 88 21.60 -3.19 8.70
N ILE A 89 21.68 -3.71 7.48
CA ILE A 89 20.82 -4.80 7.03
C ILE A 89 21.17 -6.05 7.84
N LEU A 90 20.16 -6.73 8.36
CA LEU A 90 20.27 -7.93 9.20
C LEU A 90 19.88 -9.21 8.47
N ASP A 91 19.46 -9.09 7.22
CA ASP A 91 19.08 -10.20 6.35
C ASP A 91 20.23 -10.50 5.37
N ASP A 92 20.65 -11.76 5.32
CA ASP A 92 21.75 -12.21 4.48
C ASP A 92 21.30 -12.55 3.04
N ASP A 93 19.99 -12.76 2.82
CA ASP A 93 19.42 -13.12 1.51
C ASP A 93 18.66 -11.96 0.88
N VAL A 94 19.36 -10.83 0.74
CA VAL A 94 18.77 -9.60 0.21
C VAL A 94 19.08 -9.44 -1.27
N GLY A 95 18.02 -9.42 -2.08
CA GLY A 95 18.12 -9.10 -3.51
C GLY A 95 18.77 -7.73 -3.75
N LYS A 96 19.45 -7.56 -4.90
CA LYS A 96 20.27 -6.36 -5.15
C LYS A 96 19.49 -5.09 -5.53
N THR A 97 18.26 -5.24 -6.02
CA THR A 97 17.48 -4.12 -6.58
C THR A 97 16.01 -4.28 -6.31
N SER A 98 15.31 -3.18 -6.09
CA SER A 98 13.85 -3.14 -6.10
C SER A 98 13.24 -3.45 -7.47
N SER A 99 12.00 -3.89 -7.44
CA SER A 99 11.09 -3.81 -8.58
C SER A 99 10.92 -2.35 -9.01
N LYS A 100 10.79 -2.14 -10.32
CA LYS A 100 10.55 -0.82 -10.91
C LYS A 100 9.11 -0.76 -11.38
N TRP A 101 8.48 0.41 -11.36
CA TRP A 101 7.17 0.60 -12.01
C TRP A 101 7.28 0.57 -13.55
N ARG A 102 8.41 1.02 -14.11
CA ARG A 102 8.62 1.15 -15.56
C ARG A 102 8.41 -0.16 -16.31
N GLY A 103 7.73 -0.07 -17.45
CA GLY A 103 7.46 -1.22 -18.33
C GLY A 103 6.39 -2.17 -17.81
N ALA A 104 5.65 -1.83 -16.73
CA ALA A 104 4.45 -2.57 -16.38
C ALA A 104 3.34 -2.28 -17.41
N PRO A 105 2.58 -3.28 -17.87
CA PRO A 105 1.40 -3.07 -18.73
C PRO A 105 0.35 -2.19 -18.04
N PHE A 106 0.12 -2.44 -16.76
CA PHE A 106 -0.61 -1.56 -15.86
C PHE A 106 -0.11 -1.73 -14.43
N LEU A 107 -0.41 -0.76 -13.59
CA LEU A 107 -0.24 -0.83 -12.14
C LEU A 107 -1.59 -1.05 -11.48
N TYR A 108 -1.59 -1.57 -10.26
CA TYR A 108 -2.80 -1.60 -9.45
C TYR A 108 -2.52 -1.27 -7.98
N LEU A 109 -3.51 -0.68 -7.32
CA LEU A 109 -3.47 -0.35 -5.90
C LEU A 109 -4.22 -1.43 -5.12
N PHE A 110 -3.50 -2.16 -4.27
CA PHE A 110 -4.02 -3.26 -3.46
C PHE A 110 -3.12 -3.52 -2.24
N THR A 111 -3.74 -3.91 -1.13
CA THR A 111 -3.07 -4.47 0.04
C THR A 111 -4.03 -5.42 0.75
N ASN A 112 -3.59 -6.09 1.81
CA ASN A 112 -4.45 -6.87 2.70
C ASN A 112 -3.95 -6.78 4.15
N ALA A 113 -4.74 -7.29 5.09
CA ALA A 113 -4.46 -7.36 6.52
C ALA A 113 -3.04 -7.84 6.88
N PHE A 114 -2.50 -8.78 6.10
CA PHE A 114 -1.26 -9.48 6.39
C PHE A 114 -0.05 -8.89 5.68
N ASP A 115 -0.26 -7.98 4.71
CA ASP A 115 0.80 -7.51 3.83
C ASP A 115 1.28 -6.08 4.12
N TRP A 116 2.56 -5.95 4.49
CA TRP A 116 3.24 -4.68 4.72
C TRP A 116 4.03 -4.17 3.51
N TYR A 117 4.03 -4.86 2.37
CA TYR A 117 4.66 -4.38 1.15
C TYR A 117 4.02 -3.09 0.64
N SER A 118 4.65 -2.42 -0.32
CA SER A 118 4.02 -1.27 -0.96
C SER A 118 2.66 -1.64 -1.56
N PRO A 119 1.64 -0.76 -1.43
CA PRO A 119 0.30 -1.03 -1.96
C PRO A 119 0.20 -0.91 -3.48
N VAL A 120 1.23 -0.42 -4.18
CA VAL A 120 1.23 -0.28 -5.64
C VAL A 120 1.95 -1.46 -6.25
N CYS A 121 1.28 -2.23 -7.10
CA CYS A 121 1.79 -3.48 -7.64
C CYS A 121 1.80 -3.49 -9.17
N ARG A 122 2.67 -4.33 -9.75
CA ARG A 122 2.74 -4.55 -11.19
C ARG A 122 1.88 -5.73 -11.62
N SER A 123 1.28 -5.64 -12.81
CA SER A 123 0.42 -6.69 -13.35
C SER A 123 1.10 -7.86 -14.07
N ASP A 124 2.34 -7.69 -14.50
CA ASP A 124 3.00 -8.60 -15.47
C ASP A 124 3.75 -9.75 -14.83
N VAL A 125 3.64 -9.92 -13.52
CA VAL A 125 4.31 -10.98 -12.79
C VAL A 125 3.27 -11.93 -12.19
N LYS A 126 3.56 -13.24 -12.20
CA LYS A 126 2.64 -14.29 -11.70
C LYS A 126 2.24 -14.16 -10.24
N ARG A 127 2.93 -13.31 -9.47
CA ARG A 127 2.63 -12.95 -8.09
C ARG A 127 2.67 -11.44 -8.01
N SER A 128 1.82 -10.85 -7.17
CA SER A 128 1.87 -9.44 -6.82
C SER A 128 3.32 -9.02 -6.52
N VAL A 129 3.90 -8.23 -7.42
CA VAL A 129 5.23 -7.64 -7.23
C VAL A 129 5.00 -6.18 -6.84
N PRO A 130 5.13 -5.85 -5.55
CA PRO A 130 4.96 -4.48 -5.06
C PRO A 130 6.07 -3.60 -5.62
N VAL A 131 5.77 -2.35 -5.95
CA VAL A 131 6.72 -1.31 -6.37
C VAL A 131 6.97 -0.39 -5.18
N PRO A 132 8.18 -0.31 -4.61
CA PRO A 132 8.41 0.55 -3.44
C PRO A 132 8.00 2.00 -3.68
N LEU A 133 7.16 2.56 -2.80
CA LEU A 133 6.55 3.88 -2.97
C LEU A 133 7.59 5.00 -3.12
N PHE A 134 8.74 4.89 -2.44
CA PHE A 134 9.82 5.86 -2.54
C PHE A 134 10.42 5.98 -3.96
N THR A 135 10.17 4.99 -4.84
CA THR A 135 10.62 4.98 -6.25
C THR A 135 9.60 5.58 -7.21
N LEU A 136 8.36 5.81 -6.76
CA LEU A 136 7.31 6.37 -7.59
C LEU A 136 7.56 7.86 -7.85
N PRO A 137 7.39 8.31 -9.09
CA PRO A 137 7.59 9.71 -9.51
C PRO A 137 6.39 10.58 -9.14
N VAL A 138 5.92 10.49 -7.89
CA VAL A 138 4.79 11.27 -7.36
C VAL A 138 5.26 12.21 -6.25
N SER A 139 4.41 13.17 -5.88
CA SER A 139 4.71 14.12 -4.83
C SER A 139 4.93 13.44 -3.47
N ASP A 140 5.62 14.11 -2.54
CA ASP A 140 5.78 13.60 -1.18
C ASP A 140 4.43 13.44 -0.46
N GLN A 141 3.47 14.35 -0.73
CA GLN A 141 2.12 14.25 -0.20
C GLN A 141 1.39 13.00 -0.72
N THR A 142 1.48 12.73 -2.02
CA THR A 142 0.88 11.51 -2.62
C THR A 142 1.43 10.23 -1.99
N LYS A 143 2.73 10.18 -1.65
CA LYS A 143 3.32 9.01 -0.96
C LYS A 143 2.77 8.84 0.46
N GLU A 144 2.62 9.94 1.18
CA GLU A 144 2.03 9.94 2.52
C GLU A 144 0.55 9.52 2.49
N ASP A 145 -0.20 9.98 1.49
CA ASP A 145 -1.60 9.61 1.29
C ASP A 145 -1.73 8.14 0.87
N LEU A 146 -0.81 7.61 0.04
CA LEU A 146 -0.73 6.18 -0.29
C LEU A 146 -0.45 5.33 0.96
N TYR A 147 0.47 5.77 1.82
CA TYR A 147 0.73 5.10 3.10
C TYR A 147 -0.50 5.14 4.02
N SER A 148 -1.15 6.30 4.15
CA SER A 148 -2.34 6.45 4.99
C SER A 148 -3.53 5.62 4.47
N TRP A 149 -3.72 5.57 3.15
CA TRP A 149 -4.70 4.69 2.51
C TRP A 149 -4.38 3.22 2.78
N GLN A 150 -3.12 2.81 2.69
CA GLN A 150 -2.70 1.44 2.97
C GLN A 150 -3.05 1.04 4.41
N GLU A 151 -2.71 1.88 5.39
CA GLU A 151 -3.02 1.60 6.79
C GLU A 151 -4.53 1.50 7.01
N SER A 152 -5.30 2.46 6.47
CA SER A 152 -6.77 2.42 6.54
C SER A 152 -7.32 1.13 5.92
N TYR A 153 -6.88 0.75 4.73
CA TYR A 153 -7.32 -0.48 4.08
C TYR A 153 -7.01 -1.71 4.95
N ARG A 154 -5.77 -1.82 5.46
CA ARG A 154 -5.33 -2.93 6.31
C ARG A 154 -6.19 -3.05 7.57
N GLU A 155 -6.53 -1.93 8.20
CA GLU A 155 -7.41 -1.93 9.38
C GLU A 155 -8.84 -2.35 9.03
N HIS A 156 -9.40 -1.91 7.91
CA HIS A 156 -10.71 -2.39 7.46
C HIS A 156 -10.70 -3.88 7.17
N ASP A 157 -9.63 -4.40 6.57
CA ASP A 157 -9.48 -5.83 6.29
C ASP A 157 -9.35 -6.66 7.59
N ASN A 158 -8.57 -6.19 8.57
CA ASN A 158 -8.49 -6.79 9.91
C ASN A 158 -9.85 -6.79 10.63
N ILE A 159 -10.55 -5.65 10.63
CA ILE A 159 -11.88 -5.53 11.24
C ILE A 159 -12.86 -6.48 10.54
N TRP A 160 -12.81 -6.58 9.22
CA TRP A 160 -13.62 -7.54 8.48
C TRP A 160 -13.35 -8.98 8.92
N LEU A 161 -12.08 -9.37 9.03
CA LEU A 161 -11.69 -10.75 9.36
C LEU A 161 -11.99 -11.14 10.82
N GLU A 162 -11.87 -10.21 11.78
CA GLU A 162 -11.76 -10.59 13.20
C GLU A 162 -12.82 -9.96 14.12
N SER A 163 -13.48 -8.87 13.72
CA SER A 163 -14.31 -8.08 14.66
C SER A 163 -15.71 -8.65 14.93
N ARG A 164 -16.21 -9.53 14.05
CA ARG A 164 -17.62 -10.01 13.99
C ARG A 164 -18.64 -8.88 13.83
N ALA A 165 -18.90 -8.12 14.88
CA ALA A 165 -19.93 -7.08 14.90
C ALA A 165 -19.70 -5.97 13.86
N LEU A 166 -18.43 -5.71 13.50
CA LEU A 166 -18.06 -4.69 12.52
C LEU A 166 -17.65 -5.29 11.17
N GLU A 167 -17.86 -6.59 10.97
CA GLU A 167 -17.52 -7.33 9.74
C GLU A 167 -18.13 -6.66 8.50
N ILE A 168 -19.46 -6.45 8.51
CA ILE A 168 -20.18 -5.92 7.35
C ILE A 168 -19.89 -4.44 7.08
N PRO A 169 -19.87 -3.54 8.08
CA PRO A 169 -19.44 -2.15 7.87
C PRO A 169 -18.03 -2.05 7.26
N ALA A 170 -17.08 -2.85 7.74
CA ALA A 170 -15.71 -2.84 7.22
C ALA A 170 -15.63 -3.39 5.80
N TYR A 171 -16.29 -4.52 5.53
CA TYR A 171 -16.37 -5.08 4.17
C TYR A 171 -16.97 -4.11 3.15
N ARG A 172 -17.97 -3.31 3.54
CA ARG A 172 -18.54 -2.28 2.64
C ARG A 172 -17.49 -1.26 2.21
N GLN A 173 -16.56 -0.87 3.08
CA GLN A 173 -15.48 0.05 2.71
C GLN A 173 -14.51 -0.60 1.70
N LEU A 174 -14.32 -1.91 1.77
CA LEU A 174 -13.43 -2.65 0.85
C LEU A 174 -14.09 -2.95 -0.51
N ALA A 175 -15.40 -3.19 -0.52
CA ALA A 175 -16.11 -3.77 -1.66
C ALA A 175 -17.05 -2.79 -2.42
N ASP A 176 -17.47 -1.68 -1.83
CA ASP A 176 -18.30 -0.67 -2.50
C ASP A 176 -17.42 0.36 -3.22
N PRO A 177 -17.54 0.54 -4.55
CA PRO A 177 -16.71 1.49 -5.29
C PRO A 177 -16.98 2.96 -4.95
N ASN A 178 -18.06 3.25 -4.21
CA ASN A 178 -18.42 4.59 -3.72
C ASN A 178 -18.19 4.74 -2.21
N SER A 179 -17.54 3.76 -1.57
CA SER A 179 -17.07 3.94 -0.21
C SER A 179 -15.95 4.98 -0.15
N ARG A 180 -15.77 5.62 1.00
CA ARG A 180 -14.72 6.62 1.18
C ARG A 180 -13.33 6.06 0.88
N LEU A 181 -13.05 4.84 1.38
CA LEU A 181 -11.79 4.14 1.13
C LEU A 181 -11.54 3.89 -0.37
N SER A 182 -12.59 3.53 -1.11
CA SER A 182 -12.48 3.27 -2.55
C SER A 182 -12.37 4.56 -3.37
N GLU A 183 -13.08 5.63 -3.00
CA GLU A 183 -12.93 6.94 -3.62
C GLU A 183 -11.51 7.49 -3.43
N ASP A 184 -11.01 7.52 -2.18
CA ASP A 184 -9.65 7.98 -1.86
C ASP A 184 -8.60 7.13 -2.62
N GLY A 185 -8.76 5.80 -2.64
CA GLY A 185 -7.84 4.91 -3.37
C GLY A 185 -7.87 5.11 -4.89
N ARG A 186 -9.03 5.38 -5.48
CA ARG A 186 -9.16 5.69 -6.92
C ARG A 186 -8.57 7.05 -7.27
N ASP A 187 -8.63 8.01 -6.36
CA ASP A 187 -8.00 9.31 -6.51
C ASP A 187 -6.47 9.16 -6.52
N LEU A 188 -5.93 8.37 -5.59
CA LEU A 188 -4.51 8.03 -5.56
C LEU A 188 -4.05 7.26 -6.80
N CYS A 189 -4.88 6.37 -7.37
CA CYS A 189 -4.58 5.72 -8.64
C CYS A 189 -4.40 6.74 -9.77
N ARG A 190 -5.20 7.83 -9.80
CA ARG A 190 -5.05 8.88 -10.81
C ARG A 190 -3.75 9.67 -10.63
N GLU A 191 -3.35 9.97 -9.39
CA GLU A 191 -2.06 10.61 -9.11
C GLU A 191 -0.87 9.73 -9.53
N VAL A 192 -0.94 8.43 -9.25
CA VAL A 192 0.10 7.47 -9.68
C VAL A 192 0.14 7.34 -11.20
N GLU A 193 -1.02 7.27 -11.87
CA GLU A 193 -1.11 7.23 -13.33
C GLU A 193 -0.54 8.52 -13.96
N ALA A 194 -0.84 9.69 -13.39
CA ALA A 194 -0.31 10.97 -13.85
C ALA A 194 1.23 11.03 -13.71
N GLY A 195 1.78 10.56 -12.59
CA GLY A 195 3.23 10.57 -12.34
C GLY A 195 3.99 9.54 -13.18
N THR A 196 3.39 8.36 -13.41
CA THR A 196 4.08 7.24 -14.09
C THR A 196 3.81 7.16 -15.59
N GLY A 197 2.69 7.73 -16.05
CA GLY A 197 2.16 7.52 -17.41
C GLY A 197 1.65 6.09 -17.65
N ILE A 198 1.50 5.26 -16.61
CA ILE A 198 1.04 3.88 -16.72
C ILE A 198 -0.40 3.80 -16.19
N PRO A 199 -1.34 3.18 -16.94
CA PRO A 199 -2.69 2.92 -16.46
C PRO A 199 -2.67 2.31 -15.06
N THR A 200 -3.35 2.95 -14.10
CA THR A 200 -3.34 2.50 -12.71
C THR A 200 -4.75 2.18 -12.25
N PHE A 201 -4.95 0.94 -11.81
CA PHE A 201 -6.26 0.41 -11.46
C PHE A 201 -6.42 0.26 -9.95
N TYR A 202 -7.61 0.55 -9.44
CA TYR A 202 -7.96 0.25 -8.06
C TYR A 202 -8.50 -1.17 -7.94
N TYR A 203 -7.97 -1.96 -7.00
CA TYR A 203 -8.54 -3.25 -6.66
C TYR A 203 -9.78 -3.08 -5.78
N LEU A 204 -10.91 -3.58 -6.25
CA LEU A 204 -12.15 -3.62 -5.49
C LEU A 204 -12.37 -5.01 -4.91
N MET A 205 -12.50 -5.12 -3.58
CA MET A 205 -12.65 -6.40 -2.91
C MET A 205 -13.94 -7.10 -3.31
N ARG A 206 -13.86 -8.41 -3.57
CA ARG A 206 -15.03 -9.25 -3.82
C ARG A 206 -14.88 -10.60 -3.12
N TYR A 207 -15.41 -10.70 -1.92
CA TYR A 207 -15.49 -11.96 -1.18
C TYR A 207 -16.84 -12.66 -1.41
N TRP A 208 -17.95 -11.95 -1.23
CA TRP A 208 -19.29 -12.51 -1.39
C TRP A 208 -19.82 -12.35 -2.81
N GLY A 209 -19.88 -13.44 -3.56
CA GLY A 209 -20.43 -13.56 -4.90
C GLY A 209 -21.91 -13.97 -4.94
N ARG A 210 -22.54 -13.75 -6.09
CA ARG A 210 -23.87 -14.29 -6.40
C ARG A 210 -23.82 -15.81 -6.47
N SER A 211 -24.91 -16.47 -6.12
CA SER A 211 -25.04 -17.93 -6.27
C SER A 211 -25.20 -18.40 -7.72
N LYS A 212 -25.68 -17.50 -8.60
CA LYS A 212 -25.75 -17.67 -10.05
C LYS A 212 -25.51 -16.30 -10.70
N GLY A 213 -24.88 -16.27 -11.86
CA GLY A 213 -24.77 -15.01 -12.61
C GLY A 213 -23.64 -14.08 -12.14
N GLU A 214 -22.61 -14.59 -11.46
CA GLU A 214 -21.49 -13.77 -10.93
C GLU A 214 -20.56 -13.29 -12.04
N GLU A 215 -20.29 -14.13 -13.04
CA GLU A 215 -19.44 -13.81 -14.19
C GLU A 215 -20.09 -12.76 -15.13
N GLU A 216 -21.42 -12.69 -15.11
CA GLU A 216 -22.25 -11.78 -15.90
C GLU A 216 -22.54 -10.47 -15.17
N ARG A 217 -21.90 -10.23 -14.01
CA ARG A 217 -21.98 -8.94 -13.33
C ARG A 217 -21.56 -7.81 -14.26
N VAL A 218 -22.20 -6.66 -14.05
CA VAL A 218 -21.81 -5.40 -14.68
C VAL A 218 -20.90 -4.61 -13.75
N CYS A 219 -20.31 -3.55 -14.29
CA CYS A 219 -19.41 -2.70 -13.57
C CYS A 219 -20.11 -2.01 -12.40
N PRO A 220 -19.72 -2.23 -11.12
CA PRO A 220 -20.31 -1.51 -10.00
C PRO A 220 -20.04 0.00 -10.03
N GLY A 221 -19.05 0.48 -10.80
CA GLY A 221 -18.81 1.90 -11.02
C GLY A 221 -19.70 2.55 -12.09
N CYS A 222 -19.86 1.93 -13.26
CA CYS A 222 -20.53 2.55 -14.41
C CYS A 222 -21.68 1.74 -15.03
N GLY A 223 -21.93 0.52 -14.58
CA GLY A 223 -22.94 -0.39 -15.14
C GLY A 223 -22.58 -0.97 -16.51
N GLY A 224 -21.42 -0.62 -17.07
CA GLY A 224 -20.90 -1.19 -18.32
C GLY A 224 -20.45 -2.64 -18.18
N ALA A 225 -19.98 -3.21 -19.29
CA ALA A 225 -19.42 -4.57 -19.30
C ALA A 225 -18.23 -4.69 -18.33
N TRP A 226 -18.22 -5.76 -17.55
CA TRP A 226 -17.22 -6.05 -16.51
C TRP A 226 -16.58 -7.41 -16.84
N ARG A 227 -16.09 -7.51 -18.08
CA ARG A 227 -15.54 -8.74 -18.65
C ARG A 227 -14.03 -8.66 -18.68
N THR A 228 -13.41 -9.80 -18.38
CA THR A 228 -12.08 -10.11 -18.90
C THR A 228 -12.29 -10.74 -20.27
N THR A 229 -11.71 -10.13 -21.30
CA THR A 229 -11.57 -10.81 -22.60
C THR A 229 -10.59 -11.96 -22.40
N ALA A 230 -11.12 -13.12 -22.02
CA ALA A 230 -10.45 -14.40 -22.16
C ALA A 230 -10.32 -14.70 -23.66
N SER A 231 -9.39 -14.03 -24.32
CA SER A 231 -8.81 -14.39 -25.61
C SER A 231 -7.68 -13.39 -25.89
N GLU A 232 -6.47 -13.92 -26.03
CA GLU A 232 -5.27 -13.31 -26.65
C GLU A 232 -4.28 -12.53 -25.75
N ASP A 233 -4.67 -11.94 -24.60
CA ASP A 233 -3.75 -11.21 -23.69
C ASP A 233 -3.35 -11.96 -22.39
N GLU A 234 -3.37 -13.30 -22.42
CA GLU A 234 -3.13 -14.22 -21.28
C GLU A 234 -1.74 -14.14 -20.60
N LYS A 235 -0.85 -13.24 -21.02
CA LYS A 235 0.48 -13.10 -20.40
C LYS A 235 0.55 -12.04 -19.29
N CYS A 236 -0.35 -11.03 -19.29
CA CYS A 236 -0.24 -9.87 -18.38
C CYS A 236 -1.40 -9.71 -17.38
N PHE A 237 -2.43 -10.57 -17.45
CA PHE A 237 -3.69 -10.39 -16.70
C PHE A 237 -4.07 -11.66 -15.91
N ARG A 238 -3.10 -12.29 -15.22
CA ARG A 238 -3.31 -13.58 -14.54
C ARG A 238 -3.82 -13.47 -13.10
N GLU A 239 -3.87 -12.26 -12.55
CA GLU A 239 -4.28 -12.05 -11.16
C GLU A 239 -5.79 -11.82 -11.07
N PHE A 240 -6.37 -10.95 -11.89
CA PHE A 240 -7.77 -10.52 -11.77
C PHE A 240 -8.71 -11.24 -12.75
N HIS A 241 -9.94 -11.51 -12.29
CA HIS A 241 -10.95 -12.17 -13.11
C HIS A 241 -11.78 -11.20 -13.93
N ILE A 242 -11.80 -9.91 -13.57
CA ILE A 242 -12.64 -8.87 -14.16
C ILE A 242 -11.95 -7.50 -14.11
N ARG A 243 -12.14 -6.69 -15.16
CA ARG A 243 -11.58 -5.33 -15.29
C ARG A 243 -12.60 -4.38 -15.91
N CYS A 244 -12.55 -3.11 -15.53
CA CYS A 244 -13.18 -2.01 -16.23
C CYS A 244 -12.16 -0.90 -16.53
N ASP A 245 -11.85 -0.71 -17.81
CA ASP A 245 -10.90 0.31 -18.27
C ASP A 245 -11.43 1.73 -18.00
N SER A 246 -12.72 1.99 -18.27
CA SER A 246 -13.32 3.30 -18.06
C SER A 246 -13.34 3.75 -16.60
N CYS A 247 -13.52 2.81 -15.67
CA CYS A 247 -13.56 3.11 -14.24
C CYS A 247 -12.20 2.97 -13.54
N ARG A 248 -11.18 2.45 -14.23
CA ARG A 248 -9.91 2.00 -13.65
C ARG A 248 -10.11 1.05 -12.46
N LEU A 249 -10.96 0.04 -12.63
CA LEU A 249 -11.25 -0.97 -11.59
C LEU A 249 -10.81 -2.37 -12.02
N VAL A 250 -10.28 -3.13 -11.07
CA VAL A 250 -10.00 -4.57 -11.18
C VAL A 250 -10.56 -5.31 -9.97
N SER A 251 -10.91 -6.58 -10.13
CA SER A 251 -11.44 -7.42 -9.03
C SER A 251 -11.29 -8.91 -9.36
N HIS A 252 -11.60 -9.77 -8.40
CA HIS A 252 -11.86 -11.19 -8.63
C HIS A 252 -13.36 -11.49 -8.65
N LEU A 253 -13.72 -12.72 -9.04
CA LEU A 253 -15.03 -13.29 -8.75
C LEU A 253 -15.13 -13.57 -7.25
N GLY A 254 -16.35 -13.53 -6.70
CA GLY A 254 -16.58 -13.84 -5.29
C GLY A 254 -16.07 -15.22 -4.90
N VAL A 255 -15.38 -15.28 -3.76
CA VAL A 255 -14.88 -16.52 -3.15
C VAL A 255 -16.02 -17.34 -2.54
N SER A 256 -16.93 -16.68 -1.80
CA SER A 256 -18.15 -17.31 -1.29
C SER A 256 -19.30 -17.09 -2.27
N THR A 257 -19.85 -18.16 -2.82
CA THR A 257 -20.93 -18.12 -3.81
C THR A 257 -22.28 -18.55 -3.24
N ASP A 258 -22.50 -18.38 -1.93
CA ASP A 258 -23.79 -18.66 -1.29
C ASP A 258 -24.84 -17.56 -1.51
N GLY A 259 -24.44 -16.44 -2.14
CA GLY A 259 -25.31 -15.28 -2.42
C GLY A 259 -25.51 -14.33 -1.23
N ARG A 260 -24.97 -14.68 -0.06
CA ARG A 260 -25.06 -13.83 1.14
C ARG A 260 -24.29 -12.55 0.91
N HIS A 261 -24.86 -11.39 1.24
CA HIS A 261 -24.22 -10.08 1.07
C HIS A 261 -23.71 -9.75 -0.34
N ALA A 262 -24.07 -10.55 -1.37
CA ALA A 262 -23.60 -10.37 -2.74
C ALA A 262 -23.96 -9.01 -3.34
N ARG A 263 -25.01 -8.35 -2.80
CA ARG A 263 -25.45 -7.00 -3.17
C ARG A 263 -24.44 -5.90 -2.81
N ILE A 264 -23.52 -6.14 -1.87
CA ILE A 264 -22.46 -5.18 -1.55
C ILE A 264 -21.48 -5.14 -2.72
N GLY A 265 -21.18 -3.94 -3.21
CA GLY A 265 -20.33 -3.77 -4.39
C GLY A 265 -21.02 -4.19 -5.69
N GLU A 266 -22.35 -4.17 -5.76
CA GLU A 266 -23.10 -4.25 -7.02
C GLU A 266 -23.38 -2.86 -7.60
N PHE A 267 -23.57 -2.81 -8.92
CA PHE A 267 -24.03 -1.60 -9.59
C PHE A 267 -25.43 -1.24 -9.10
N LEU A 268 -25.56 -0.05 -8.53
CA LEU A 268 -26.85 0.52 -8.18
C LEU A 268 -27.25 1.46 -9.31
N THR A 269 -28.29 1.11 -10.07
CA THR A 269 -28.94 2.07 -10.96
C THR A 269 -29.41 3.24 -10.11
N ARG A 270 -28.85 4.44 -10.32
CA ARG A 270 -29.38 5.67 -9.72
C ARG A 270 -30.84 5.75 -10.15
N GLN A 271 -31.76 5.54 -9.22
CA GLN A 271 -33.15 5.88 -9.49
C GLN A 271 -33.17 7.38 -9.77
N SER A 272 -33.64 7.74 -10.95
CA SER A 272 -33.89 9.13 -11.34
C SER A 272 -34.91 9.69 -10.34
N GLY A 273 -34.41 10.41 -9.34
CA GLY A 273 -35.22 11.27 -8.49
C GLY A 273 -35.47 12.60 -9.18
#